data_AF-A0A7X6PAE9-F1
#
_entry.id   AF-A0A7X6PAE9-F1
#
_cell.length_a   1.000
_cell.length_b   1.000
_cell.length_c   1.000
_cell.angle_alpha   90.00
_cell.angle_beta   90.00
_cell.angle_gamma   90.00
#
_symmetry.space_group_name_H-M   'P 1'
#
loop_
_entity.id
_entity.type
_entity.pdbx_description
1 polymer ?
#
loop_
_entity_poly.entity_id
_entity_poly.type
_entity_poly.pdbx_seq_one_letter_code
_entity_poly.pdbx_strand_id
1 'polypeptide(L)'
;MKKVFIILAALMMVLPVIAQVNMINPALFSNDTETISLLNPNRLNMSHSMGFMAGTSSVGYGYYLSRYTNHLSYAFSQKLKMELDLNVINYGSTASSFKLNDDNNTRIVPDFRLSYQPSDKMHFQIEFHQGNYFPNYYNNWYDRW
;
A
#
# COMPACT_ATOMS: atom_id res chain seq x y z
N MET A 1 -32.00 -6.03 -25.14
CA MET A 1 -31.63 -5.17 -23.99
C MET A 1 -32.01 -5.76 -22.63
N LYS A 2 -33.27 -6.19 -22.40
CA LYS A 2 -33.68 -6.79 -21.10
C LYS A 2 -32.80 -7.97 -20.63
N LYS A 3 -32.40 -8.87 -21.53
CA LYS A 3 -31.52 -10.01 -21.21
C LYS A 3 -30.11 -9.58 -20.74
N VAL A 4 -29.58 -8.47 -21.27
CA VAL A 4 -28.25 -7.94 -20.89
C VAL A 4 -28.31 -7.36 -19.48
N PHE A 5 -29.37 -6.61 -19.15
CA PHE A 5 -29.58 -6.08 -17.80
C PHE A 5 -29.72 -7.18 -16.75
N ILE A 6 -30.39 -8.28 -17.08
CA ILE A 6 -30.53 -9.43 -16.18
C ILE A 6 -29.18 -10.10 -15.93
N ILE A 7 -28.36 -10.27 -16.97
CA ILE A 7 -27.01 -10.85 -16.83
C ILE A 7 -26.11 -9.93 -15.99
N LEU A 8 -26.17 -8.62 -16.20
CA LEU A 8 -25.38 -7.65 -15.43
C LEU A 8 -25.80 -7.61 -13.96
N ALA A 9 -27.10 -7.63 -13.69
CA ALA A 9 -27.63 -7.70 -12.32
C ALA A 9 -27.23 -9.01 -11.62
N ALA A 10 -27.27 -10.15 -12.33
CA ALA A 10 -26.79 -11.42 -11.81
C ALA A 10 -25.28 -11.38 -11.51
N LEU A 11 -24.48 -10.77 -12.38
CA LEU A 11 -23.04 -10.64 -12.17
C LEU A 11 -22.72 -9.81 -10.92
N MET A 12 -23.45 -8.71 -10.68
CA MET A 12 -23.26 -7.87 -9.49
C MET A 12 -23.65 -8.58 -8.18
N MET A 13 -24.55 -9.56 -8.22
CA MET A 13 -24.89 -10.37 -7.04
C MET A 13 -23.85 -11.44 -6.73
N VAL A 14 -23.10 -11.90 -7.72
CA VAL A 14 -22.05 -12.92 -7.53
C VAL A 14 -20.80 -12.33 -6.90
N LEU A 15 -20.44 -11.07 -7.23
CA LEU A 15 -19.26 -10.37 -6.70
C LEU A 15 -19.14 -10.37 -5.15
N PRO A 16 -20.18 -10.04 -4.36
CA PRO A 16 -20.08 -10.08 -2.90
C PRO A 16 -19.94 -11.50 -2.33
N VAL A 17 -20.39 -12.53 -3.05
CA VAL A 17 -20.23 -13.93 -2.62
C VAL A 17 -18.77 -14.35 -2.74
N ILE A 18 -18.08 -13.96 -3.82
CA ILE A 18 -16.63 -14.24 -3.98
C ILE A 18 -15.78 -13.39 -3.02
N ALA A 19 -16.22 -12.18 -2.68
CA ALA A 19 -15.54 -11.32 -1.71
C ALA A 19 -15.65 -11.83 -0.26
N GLN A 20 -16.66 -12.64 0.06
CA GLN A 20 -16.82 -13.29 1.38
C GLN A 20 -16.11 -14.64 1.50
N VAL A 21 -15.59 -15.19 0.39
CA VAL A 21 -14.68 -16.33 0.42
C VAL A 21 -13.28 -15.82 0.82
N ASN A 22 -13.18 -15.41 2.08
CA ASN A 22 -11.94 -15.33 2.83
C ASN A 22 -11.39 -16.76 2.97
N MET A 23 -10.86 -17.33 1.89
CA MET A 23 -10.03 -18.53 1.92
C MET A 23 -8.56 -18.13 1.81
N ILE A 24 -8.10 -17.26 2.69
CA ILE A 24 -6.81 -17.53 3.30
C ILE A 24 -7.13 -18.43 4.47
N ASN A 25 -7.05 -19.74 4.25
CA ASN A 25 -7.16 -20.71 5.34
C ASN A 25 -6.02 -20.40 6.34
N PRO A 26 -6.31 -19.95 7.57
CA PRO A 26 -5.25 -19.68 8.54
C PRO A 26 -4.45 -20.96 8.87
N ALA A 27 -4.98 -22.14 8.55
CA ALA A 27 -4.27 -23.41 8.68
C ALA A 27 -3.12 -23.62 7.68
N LEU A 28 -2.99 -22.81 6.61
CA LEU A 28 -1.79 -22.80 5.78
C LEU A 28 -0.59 -22.13 6.48
N PHE A 29 -0.85 -21.38 7.56
CA PHE A 29 0.15 -20.74 8.40
C PHE A 29 0.18 -21.30 9.83
N SER A 30 -0.66 -22.30 10.17
CA SER A 30 -0.65 -22.98 11.47
C SER A 30 0.48 -24.00 11.51
N ASN A 31 1.70 -23.52 11.73
CA ASN A 31 2.79 -24.39 12.13
C ASN A 31 2.80 -24.40 13.67
N ASP A 32 2.24 -25.46 14.27
CA ASP A 32 2.27 -25.77 15.70
C ASP A 32 3.68 -26.19 16.16
N THR A 33 4.69 -25.46 15.72
CA THR A 33 6.07 -25.62 16.16
C THR A 33 6.50 -24.34 16.82
N GLU A 34 6.56 -24.37 18.15
CA GLU A 34 7.23 -23.39 19.02
C GLU A 34 8.75 -23.35 18.78
N THR A 35 9.16 -23.29 17.52
CA THR A 35 10.52 -22.98 17.14
C THR A 35 10.66 -21.47 17.15
N ILE A 36 11.74 -20.99 17.76
CA ILE A 36 12.16 -19.58 17.69
C ILE A 36 12.62 -19.34 16.25
N SER A 37 11.67 -19.30 15.32
CA SER A 37 11.90 -18.97 13.92
C SER A 37 11.99 -17.46 13.80
N LEU A 38 13.05 -16.98 13.14
CA LEU A 38 13.24 -15.57 12.79
C LEU A 38 12.09 -15.01 11.93
N LEU A 39 11.21 -15.87 11.38
CA LEU A 39 10.04 -15.53 10.57
C LEU A 39 8.77 -16.22 11.11
N ASN A 40 8.47 -16.07 12.40
CA ASN A 40 7.24 -16.60 12.97
C ASN A 40 6.04 -15.72 12.55
N PRO A 41 5.05 -16.23 11.79
CA PRO A 41 3.92 -15.44 11.31
C PRO A 41 3.05 -14.90 12.46
N ASN A 42 3.03 -15.54 13.63
CA ASN A 42 2.31 -15.03 14.81
C ASN A 42 2.92 -13.73 15.36
N ARG A 43 4.15 -13.38 14.95
CA ARG A 43 4.84 -12.13 15.29
C ARG A 43 4.75 -11.07 14.18
N LEU A 44 4.11 -11.41 13.05
CA LEU A 44 3.83 -10.52 11.95
C LEU A 44 2.40 -10.00 12.06
N ASN A 45 2.24 -8.69 12.14
CA ASN A 45 0.97 -8.02 11.97
C ASN A 45 0.98 -7.30 10.62
N MET A 46 -0.08 -7.48 9.84
CA MET A 46 -0.21 -6.91 8.51
C MET A 46 -1.55 -6.17 8.41
N SER A 47 -1.52 -4.95 7.92
CA SER A 47 -2.72 -4.19 7.61
C SER A 47 -2.54 -3.41 6.31
N HIS A 48 -3.64 -2.88 5.80
CA HIS A 48 -3.71 -2.26 4.49
C HIS A 48 -4.46 -0.94 4.59
N SER A 49 -3.98 0.08 3.90
CA SER A 49 -4.70 1.35 3.76
C SER A 49 -4.70 1.80 2.30
N MET A 50 -5.74 2.54 1.93
CA MET A 50 -5.87 3.12 0.60
C MET A 50 -6.32 4.58 0.73
N GLY A 51 -5.64 5.47 0.01
CA GLY A 51 -5.94 6.89 -0.03
C GLY A 51 -6.06 7.38 -1.46
N PHE A 52 -6.96 8.33 -1.68
CA PHE A 52 -7.11 9.04 -2.95
C PHE A 52 -7.10 10.53 -2.69
N MET A 53 -6.42 11.27 -3.55
CA MET A 53 -6.35 12.72 -3.53
C MET A 53 -6.47 13.20 -4.97
N ALA A 54 -7.22 14.27 -5.17
CA ALA A 54 -7.26 14.99 -6.43
C ALA A 54 -7.28 16.49 -6.14
N GLY A 55 -6.68 17.26 -7.02
CA GLY A 55 -6.66 18.72 -6.94
C GLY A 55 -6.82 19.31 -8.32
N THR A 56 -7.42 20.50 -8.38
CA THR A 56 -7.57 21.27 -9.61
C THR A 56 -7.23 22.73 -9.37
N SER A 57 -6.79 23.40 -10.42
CA SER A 57 -6.45 24.82 -10.43
C SER A 57 -7.51 25.60 -11.21
N SER A 58 -7.64 26.90 -10.92
CA SER A 58 -8.59 27.78 -11.60
C SER A 58 -8.34 27.93 -13.12
N VAL A 59 -7.16 27.55 -13.60
CA VAL A 59 -6.78 27.52 -15.02
C VAL A 59 -7.15 26.18 -15.71
N GLY A 60 -7.74 25.24 -14.97
CA GLY A 60 -8.28 23.98 -15.49
C GLY A 60 -7.31 22.80 -15.48
N TYR A 61 -6.06 22.98 -15.03
CA TYR A 61 -5.14 21.86 -14.81
C TYR A 61 -5.39 21.24 -13.44
N GLY A 62 -5.27 19.93 -13.34
CA GLY A 62 -5.35 19.24 -12.05
C GLY A 62 -4.41 18.05 -11.98
N TYR A 63 -4.49 17.35 -10.87
CA TYR A 63 -3.75 16.12 -10.62
C TYR A 63 -4.63 15.14 -9.85
N TYR A 64 -4.27 13.87 -9.93
CA TYR A 64 -4.75 12.86 -9.01
C TYR A 64 -3.57 12.07 -8.46
N LEU A 65 -3.80 11.48 -7.29
CA LEU A 65 -2.86 10.65 -6.56
C LEU A 65 -3.68 9.56 -5.87
N SER A 66 -3.35 8.31 -6.14
CA SER A 66 -3.81 7.18 -5.34
C SER A 66 -2.63 6.54 -4.65
N ARG A 67 -2.82 6.12 -3.41
CA ARG A 67 -1.81 5.42 -2.62
C ARG A 67 -2.44 4.21 -1.98
N TYR A 68 -1.86 3.05 -2.24
CA TYR A 68 -2.08 1.85 -1.47
C TYR A 68 -0.87 1.63 -0.57
N THR A 69 -1.07 1.43 0.73
CA THR A 69 0.02 1.14 1.66
C THR A 69 -0.24 -0.20 2.30
N ASN A 70 0.74 -1.11 2.21
CA ASN A 70 0.78 -2.30 3.02
C ASN A 70 1.67 -2.05 4.24
N HIS A 71 1.05 -2.07 5.42
CA HIS A 71 1.72 -1.90 6.70
C HIS A 71 2.09 -3.27 7.25
N LEU A 72 3.38 -3.51 7.45
CA LEU A 72 3.93 -4.73 8.01
C LEU A 72 4.63 -4.39 9.32
N SER A 73 4.26 -5.06 10.41
CA SER A 73 4.92 -4.93 11.71
C SER A 73 5.39 -6.29 12.18
N TYR A 74 6.69 -6.47 12.35
CA TYR A 74 7.30 -7.70 12.81
C TYR A 74 8.01 -7.51 14.16
N ALA A 75 7.58 -8.26 15.18
CA ALA A 75 8.21 -8.25 16.49
C ALA A 75 9.28 -9.35 16.58
N PHE A 76 10.56 -9.00 16.43
CA PHE A 76 11.66 -9.95 16.63
C PHE A 76 11.72 -10.46 18.08
N SER A 77 11.40 -9.58 19.04
CA SER A 77 11.25 -9.89 20.46
C SER A 77 10.29 -8.91 21.13
N GLN A 78 10.04 -9.04 22.44
CA GLN A 78 9.30 -8.04 23.23
C GLN A 78 9.95 -6.64 23.21
N LYS A 79 11.24 -6.55 22.86
CA LYS A 79 12.04 -5.32 22.92
C LYS A 79 12.46 -4.79 21.54
N LEU A 80 12.34 -5.60 20.49
CA LEU A 80 12.82 -5.27 19.14
C LEU A 80 11.71 -5.50 18.13
N LYS A 81 11.28 -4.44 17.45
CA LYS A 81 10.26 -4.49 16.38
C LYS A 81 10.73 -3.75 15.14
N MET A 82 10.30 -4.23 13.98
CA MET A 82 10.45 -3.55 12.69
C MET A 82 9.08 -3.28 12.10
N GLU A 83 8.89 -2.07 11.61
CA GLU A 83 7.72 -1.62 10.88
C GLU A 83 8.17 -1.29 9.46
N LEU A 84 7.44 -1.76 8.46
CA LEU A 84 7.68 -1.53 7.04
C LEU A 84 6.36 -1.13 6.39
N ASP A 85 6.33 0.06 5.82
CA ASP A 85 5.24 0.56 5.01
C ASP A 85 5.65 0.49 3.56
N LEU A 86 5.03 -0.41 2.80
CA LEU A 86 5.23 -0.53 1.37
C LEU A 86 4.13 0.26 0.64
N ASN A 87 4.46 1.46 0.19
CA ASN A 87 3.53 2.34 -0.51
C ASN A 87 3.60 2.10 -2.02
N VAL A 88 2.48 1.78 -2.65
CA VAL A 88 2.29 1.83 -4.10
C VAL A 88 1.53 3.10 -4.41
N ILE A 89 2.21 4.06 -5.03
CA ILE A 89 1.69 5.38 -5.34
C ILE A 89 1.50 5.47 -6.84
N ASN A 90 0.31 5.86 -7.26
CA ASN A 90 -0.02 6.11 -8.65
C ASN A 90 -0.52 7.56 -8.80
N TYR A 91 0.04 8.29 -9.75
CA TYR A 91 -0.26 9.72 -9.93
C TYR A 91 -0.25 10.11 -11.40
N GLY A 92 -1.03 11.12 -11.74
CA GLY A 92 -1.08 11.69 -13.09
C GLY A 92 -1.72 13.07 -13.10
N SER A 93 -1.64 13.75 -14.25
CA SER A 93 -2.28 15.05 -14.43
C SER A 93 -3.68 14.92 -15.02
N THR A 94 -4.44 16.01 -14.94
CA THR A 94 -5.69 16.20 -15.67
C THR A 94 -5.61 17.53 -16.42
N ALA A 95 -6.15 17.56 -17.64
CA ALA A 95 -6.16 18.73 -18.49
C ALA A 95 -7.47 19.52 -18.38
N SER A 96 -7.45 20.78 -18.84
CA SER A 96 -8.60 21.69 -18.86
C SER A 96 -9.77 21.25 -19.76
N SER A 97 -9.57 20.21 -20.55
CA SER A 97 -10.57 19.57 -21.42
C SER A 97 -10.49 18.06 -21.25
N PHE A 98 -11.61 17.35 -21.36
CA PHE A 98 -11.63 15.88 -21.34
C PHE A 98 -10.72 15.34 -22.46
N LYS A 99 -9.55 14.85 -22.05
CA LYS A 99 -8.54 14.23 -22.91
C LYS A 99 -7.97 13.06 -22.14
N LEU A 100 -7.85 11.93 -22.82
CA LEU A 100 -7.05 10.83 -22.32
C LEU A 100 -5.58 11.24 -22.45
N ASN A 101 -4.83 11.16 -21.37
CA ASN A 101 -3.38 11.31 -21.33
C ASN A 101 -2.74 9.97 -20.90
N ASP A 102 -1.45 9.85 -21.15
CA ASP A 102 -0.65 8.67 -20.82
C ASP A 102 0.53 9.06 -19.91
N ASP A 103 0.26 9.98 -18.98
CA ASP A 103 1.24 10.50 -18.02
C ASP A 103 1.09 9.86 -16.63
N ASN A 104 0.32 8.79 -16.54
CA ASN A 104 0.13 8.06 -15.31
C ASN A 104 1.42 7.35 -14.93
N ASN A 105 1.92 7.60 -13.72
CA ASN A 105 3.16 7.00 -13.22
C ASN A 105 2.91 6.28 -11.91
N THR A 106 3.49 5.09 -11.77
CA THR A 106 3.39 4.26 -10.57
C THR A 106 4.76 4.10 -9.96
N ARG A 107 4.87 4.34 -8.64
CA ARG A 107 6.10 4.18 -7.87
C ARG A 107 5.85 3.35 -6.63
N ILE A 108 6.84 2.54 -6.29
CA ILE A 108 6.90 1.83 -5.01
C ILE A 108 7.83 2.61 -4.09
N VAL A 109 7.35 2.96 -2.91
CA VAL A 109 8.07 3.79 -1.92
C VAL A 109 8.06 3.04 -0.58
N PRO A 110 9.19 2.42 -0.19
CA PRO A 110 9.29 1.77 1.10
C PRO A 110 9.70 2.76 2.18
N ASP A 111 9.02 2.70 3.32
CA ASP A 111 9.42 3.35 4.55
C ASP A 111 9.60 2.28 5.63
N PHE A 112 10.68 2.34 6.40
CA PHE A 112 10.86 1.39 7.50
C PHE A 112 11.31 2.07 8.79
N ARG A 113 10.92 1.46 9.90
CA ARG A 113 11.31 1.84 11.26
C ARG A 113 11.74 0.61 12.03
N LEU A 114 12.97 0.61 12.52
CA LEU A 114 13.46 -0.34 13.49
C LEU A 114 13.45 0.31 14.88
N SER A 115 12.77 -0.31 15.84
CA SER A 115 12.61 0.19 17.21
C SER A 115 13.17 -0.83 18.21
N TYR A 116 14.06 -0.40 19.08
CA TYR A 116 14.68 -1.21 20.12
C TYR A 116 14.57 -0.56 21.50
N GLN A 117 13.87 -1.21 22.42
CA GLN A 117 13.62 -0.75 23.78
C GLN A 117 14.27 -1.71 24.80
N PRO A 118 15.56 -1.57 25.14
CA PRO A 118 16.24 -2.47 26.07
C PRO A 118 15.67 -2.43 27.50
N SER A 119 15.14 -1.28 27.93
CA SER A 119 14.49 -1.05 29.24
C SER A 119 13.42 0.04 29.14
N ASP A 120 12.59 0.18 30.18
CA ASP A 120 11.49 1.17 30.19
C ASP A 120 11.96 2.63 30.05
N LYS A 121 13.24 2.91 30.31
CA LYS A 121 13.82 4.26 30.26
C LYS A 121 14.68 4.51 29.02
N MET A 122 14.83 3.53 28.13
CA MET A 122 15.73 3.61 26.97
C MET A 122 15.05 3.10 25.71
N HIS A 123 15.06 3.92 24.66
CA HIS A 123 14.52 3.61 23.34
C HIS A 123 15.50 4.05 22.25
N PHE A 124 15.76 3.18 21.29
CA PHE A 124 16.54 3.45 20.09
C PHE A 124 15.67 3.25 18.86
N GLN A 125 15.77 4.15 17.90
CA GLN A 125 14.97 4.11 16.69
C GLN A 125 15.82 4.47 15.48
N ILE A 126 15.70 3.66 14.43
CA ILE A 126 16.27 3.93 13.13
C ILE A 126 15.11 3.98 12.14
N GLU A 127 14.96 5.11 11.46
CA GLU A 127 13.93 5.28 10.44
C GLU A 127 14.56 5.58 9.09
N PHE A 128 13.93 5.06 8.06
CA PHE A 128 14.16 5.42 6.69
C PHE A 128 12.82 5.79 6.07
N HIS A 129 12.75 7.00 5.54
CA HIS A 129 11.62 7.48 4.76
C HIS A 129 12.13 7.84 3.37
N GLN A 130 11.64 7.19 2.33
CA GLN A 130 12.01 7.59 0.97
C GLN A 130 11.24 8.86 0.64
N GLY A 131 11.95 10.00 0.68
CA GLY A 131 11.37 11.32 0.45
C GLY A 131 10.53 11.40 -0.82
N ASN A 132 9.39 12.09 -0.74
CA ASN A 132 8.50 12.33 -1.88
C ASN A 132 9.26 13.07 -2.98
N TYR A 133 9.45 12.41 -4.11
CA TYR A 133 9.78 13.10 -5.35
C TYR A 133 8.48 13.76 -5.82
N PHE A 134 8.31 15.06 -5.53
CA PHE A 134 7.36 15.86 -6.32
C PHE A 134 7.73 15.66 -7.79
N PRO A 135 6.76 15.50 -8.71
CA PRO A 135 7.07 15.29 -10.11
C PRO A 135 7.81 16.52 -10.62
N ASN A 136 9.15 16.45 -10.62
CA ASN A 136 9.98 17.41 -11.30
C ASN A 136 9.56 17.33 -12.76
N TYR A 137 9.04 18.45 -13.27
CA TYR A 137 8.81 18.68 -14.70
C TYR A 137 10.11 18.49 -15.53
N TYR A 138 11.26 18.36 -14.87
CA TYR A 138 12.55 17.99 -15.43
C TYR A 138 12.90 16.54 -15.09
N ASN A 139 12.84 15.72 -16.14
CA ASN A 139 13.25 14.32 -16.17
C ASN A 139 14.75 14.21 -15.90
N ASN A 140 15.15 14.05 -14.64
CA ASN A 140 16.55 13.90 -14.28
C ASN A 140 17.04 12.49 -14.63
N TRP A 141 18.23 12.42 -15.23
CA TRP A 141 18.83 11.20 -15.78
C TRP A 141 19.07 10.08 -14.76
N TYR A 142 19.12 10.40 -13.46
CA TYR A 142 19.30 9.43 -12.38
C TYR A 142 17.99 8.76 -11.94
N ASP A 143 16.82 9.22 -12.38
CA ASP A 143 15.53 8.59 -12.09
C ASP A 143 15.21 7.40 -13.02
N ARG A 144 16.17 6.98 -13.87
CA ARG A 144 16.00 5.94 -14.90
C ARG A 144 16.53 4.55 -14.51
N TRP A 145 16.99 4.37 -13.28
CA TRP A 145 17.67 3.14 -12.83
C TRP A 145 16.97 2.54 -11.62
#